data_AF-A0A8S3JC42-F1
#
_entry.id   AF-A0A8S3JC42-F1
#
_cell.length_a   1.000
_cell.length_b   1.000
_cell.length_c   1.000
_cell.angle_alpha   90.00
_cell.angle_beta   90.00
_cell.angle_gamma   90.00
#
_symmetry.space_group_name_H-M   'P 1'
#
loop_
_entity.id
_entity.type
_entity.pdbx_description
1 polymer ?
#
loop_
_entity_poly.entity_id
_entity_poly.type
_entity_poly.pdbx_seq_one_letter_code
_entity_poly.pdbx_strand_id
1 'polypeptide(L)'
;MSSLKNKSTADTTVVGGGDSSMFDITLAQLTELMDVREKDLKEKLHSSEYNGIKGVLEKLKVDVNKGLDSKNQQDLEQRRTAYGRNEIPPKPMKTFLRLCWDALHDMLLVILLVCAVVSIGLSFYKPPQEDDNVKEDGRKQHDIKLDFLTYVHIDESHESMC
;
A
#
# COMPACT_ATOMS: atom_id res chain seq x y z
N MET A 1 -10.27 30.83 25.31
CA MET A 1 -10.63 30.80 23.88
C MET A 1 -9.91 29.59 23.27
N SER A 2 -10.56 28.43 23.27
CA SER A 2 -11.15 27.80 22.06
C SER A 2 -10.07 27.49 21.00
N SER A 3 -9.71 26.24 20.71
CA SER A 3 -10.59 25.11 20.41
C SER A 3 -9.87 23.77 20.54
N LEU A 4 -10.46 22.84 21.28
CA LEU A 4 -10.43 21.43 20.91
C LEU A 4 -11.46 21.25 19.79
N LYS A 5 -11.02 20.82 18.60
CA LYS A 5 -11.95 20.39 17.54
C LYS A 5 -11.66 18.95 17.17
N ASN A 6 -12.48 18.11 17.76
CA ASN A 6 -12.68 16.70 17.49
C ASN A 6 -13.08 16.48 16.01
N LYS A 7 -12.53 15.47 15.33
CA LYS A 7 -13.28 14.56 14.44
C LYS A 7 -12.37 13.52 13.76
N SER A 8 -12.64 12.24 14.04
CA SER A 8 -12.98 11.18 13.07
C SER A 8 -12.56 9.83 13.65
N THR A 9 -13.42 9.14 14.41
CA THR A 9 -14.24 8.04 13.89
C THR A 9 -13.49 7.11 12.95
N ALA A 10 -12.93 6.04 13.52
CA ALA A 10 -13.14 4.68 13.03
C ALA A 10 -12.78 3.74 14.18
N ASP A 11 -13.85 3.28 14.81
CA ASP A 11 -13.92 2.28 15.84
C ASP A 11 -13.41 0.93 15.30
N THR A 12 -12.27 0.47 15.82
CA THR A 12 -11.93 -0.94 15.89
C THR A 12 -11.50 -1.21 17.32
N THR A 13 -12.48 -1.29 18.20
CA THR A 13 -12.38 -2.01 19.46
C THR A 13 -11.85 -3.41 19.22
N VAL A 14 -10.53 -3.59 19.31
CA VAL A 14 -9.93 -4.88 19.67
C VAL A 14 -10.15 -5.05 21.17
N VAL A 15 -11.40 -5.33 21.56
CA VAL A 15 -11.70 -5.85 22.90
C VAL A 15 -11.57 -7.36 22.79
N GLY A 16 -10.33 -7.83 22.89
CA GLY A 16 -9.97 -9.24 23.06
C GLY A 16 -9.47 -9.49 24.47
N GLY A 17 -10.23 -9.05 25.48
CA GLY A 17 -10.01 -9.41 26.88
C GLY A 17 -10.76 -10.71 27.18
N GLY A 18 -10.22 -11.84 26.73
CA GLY A 18 -10.71 -13.18 27.09
C GLY A 18 -9.77 -13.82 28.10
N ASP A 19 -10.31 -14.21 29.26
CA ASP A 19 -9.59 -14.81 30.39
C ASP A 19 -8.56 -15.87 29.97
N SER A 20 -7.33 -15.62 30.38
CA SER A 20 -6.11 -16.41 30.17
C SER A 20 -6.07 -17.72 30.99
N SER A 21 -7.19 -18.41 31.17
CA SER A 21 -7.26 -19.60 32.05
C SER A 21 -7.60 -20.91 31.34
N MET A 22 -7.92 -20.89 30.04
CA MET A 22 -8.32 -22.11 29.31
C MET A 22 -7.18 -22.78 28.54
N PHE A 23 -6.23 -22.00 28.04
CA PHE A 23 -5.08 -22.47 27.27
C PHE A 23 -3.79 -22.05 27.96
N ASP A 24 -2.82 -22.95 28.04
CA ASP A 24 -1.52 -22.74 28.71
C ASP A 24 -0.47 -22.12 27.77
N ILE A 25 -0.93 -21.58 26.64
CA ILE A 25 -0.13 -20.89 25.63
C ILE A 25 -0.93 -19.69 25.08
N THR A 26 -0.23 -18.57 24.91
CA THR A 26 -0.82 -17.32 24.41
C THR A 26 -0.51 -17.10 22.93
N LEU A 27 -1.29 -16.22 22.29
CA LEU A 27 -1.06 -15.84 20.89
C LEU A 27 0.33 -15.21 20.70
N ALA A 28 0.79 -14.39 21.65
CA ALA A 28 2.12 -13.78 21.60
C ALA A 28 3.24 -14.83 21.61
N GLN A 29 3.15 -15.85 22.46
CA GLN A 29 4.11 -16.95 22.50
C GLN A 29 4.13 -17.74 21.17
N LEU A 30 2.97 -17.95 20.57
CA LEU A 30 2.89 -18.63 19.27
C LEU A 30 3.48 -17.77 18.13
N THR A 31 3.26 -16.46 18.15
CA THR A 31 3.88 -15.51 17.20
C THR A 31 5.39 -15.50 17.36
N GLU A 32 5.89 -15.48 18.59
CA GLU A 32 7.33 -15.53 18.87
C GLU A 32 7.96 -16.83 18.39
N LEU A 33 7.27 -17.97 18.48
CA LEU A 33 7.74 -19.22 17.90
C LEU A 33 7.82 -19.16 16.37
N MET A 34 6.89 -18.46 15.70
CA MET A 34 6.87 -18.34 14.25
C MET A 34 7.92 -17.38 13.68
N ASP A 35 8.39 -16.40 14.48
CA ASP A 35 9.39 -15.43 14.06
C ASP A 35 10.83 -16.00 14.09
N VAL A 36 11.03 -17.09 14.83
CA VAL A 36 12.34 -17.71 15.02
C VAL A 36 12.70 -18.60 13.82
N ARG A 37 13.97 -18.54 13.38
CA ARG A 37 14.50 -19.39 12.30
C ARG A 37 14.46 -20.87 12.69
N GLU A 38 14.23 -21.78 11.74
CA GLU A 38 14.04 -23.22 11.98
C GLU A 38 15.05 -23.90 12.93
N LYS A 39 16.33 -23.49 12.91
CA LYS A 39 17.36 -24.07 13.78
C LYS A 39 17.15 -23.66 15.24
N ASP A 40 16.97 -22.37 15.47
CA ASP A 40 16.72 -21.79 16.77
C ASP A 40 15.32 -22.15 17.29
N LEU A 41 14.37 -22.42 16.38
CA LEU A 41 13.02 -22.85 16.70
C LEU A 41 13.03 -24.23 17.37
N LYS A 42 13.82 -25.18 16.86
CA LYS A 42 13.93 -26.51 17.48
C LYS A 42 14.47 -26.38 18.90
N GLU A 43 15.51 -25.58 19.11
CA GLU A 43 16.09 -25.35 20.43
C GLU A 43 15.06 -24.70 21.38
N LYS A 44 14.34 -23.68 20.91
CA LYS A 44 13.29 -23.01 21.68
C LYS A 44 12.09 -23.90 21.97
N LEU A 45 11.76 -24.81 21.07
CA LEU A 45 10.67 -25.78 21.23
C LEU A 45 11.05 -26.93 22.18
N HIS A 46 12.31 -27.35 22.16
CA HIS A 46 12.88 -28.33 23.09
C HIS A 46 13.19 -27.73 24.47
N SER A 47 13.01 -26.42 24.66
CA SER A 47 13.08 -25.80 25.97
C SER A 47 12.03 -26.38 26.92
N SER A 48 12.32 -26.32 28.22
CA SER A 48 11.45 -26.86 29.26
C SER A 48 10.05 -26.23 29.29
N GLU A 49 9.85 -25.08 28.63
CA GLU A 49 8.56 -24.37 28.61
C GLU A 49 7.54 -25.05 27.68
N TYR A 50 7.98 -25.60 26.55
CA TYR A 50 7.10 -26.15 25.53
C TYR A 50 7.14 -27.68 25.44
N ASN A 51 8.20 -28.32 25.97
CA ASN A 51 8.37 -29.78 25.98
C ASN A 51 8.17 -30.42 24.58
N GLY A 52 8.67 -29.75 23.55
CA GLY A 52 8.55 -30.16 22.16
C GLY A 52 7.16 -29.93 21.55
N ILE A 53 6.95 -30.48 20.35
CA ILE A 53 5.68 -30.38 19.60
C ILE A 53 4.51 -30.94 20.41
N LYS A 54 4.74 -32.02 21.17
CA LYS A 54 3.71 -32.69 21.96
C LYS A 54 3.18 -31.81 23.11
N GLY A 55 4.08 -31.13 23.83
CA GLY A 55 3.66 -30.22 24.90
C GLY A 55 2.94 -29.00 24.37
N VAL A 56 3.32 -28.49 23.18
CA VAL A 56 2.53 -27.46 22.49
C VAL A 56 1.12 -27.97 22.18
N LEU A 57 0.95 -29.17 21.63
CA LEU A 57 -0.38 -29.72 21.36
C LEU A 57 -1.24 -29.90 22.61
N GLU A 58 -0.62 -30.33 23.72
CA GLU A 58 -1.28 -30.45 25.02
C GLU A 58 -1.74 -29.09 25.56
N LYS A 59 -0.87 -28.08 25.48
CA LYS A 59 -1.19 -26.69 25.87
C LYS A 59 -2.29 -26.06 25.01
N LEU A 60 -2.35 -26.38 23.72
CA LEU A 60 -3.45 -25.98 22.82
C LEU A 60 -4.70 -26.86 22.97
N LYS A 61 -4.66 -27.93 23.78
CA LYS A 61 -5.73 -28.93 23.94
C LYS A 61 -6.22 -29.46 22.59
N VAL A 62 -5.30 -29.89 21.73
CA VAL A 62 -5.60 -30.43 20.39
C VAL A 62 -5.18 -31.90 20.32
N ASP A 63 -6.08 -32.74 19.83
CA ASP A 63 -5.76 -34.13 19.53
C ASP A 63 -4.82 -34.23 18.32
N VAL A 64 -3.69 -34.90 18.48
CA VAL A 64 -2.67 -35.08 17.42
C VAL A 64 -3.26 -35.79 16.19
N ASN A 65 -4.13 -36.78 16.39
CA ASN A 65 -4.63 -37.65 15.33
C ASN A 65 -5.99 -37.21 14.78
N LYS A 66 -6.81 -36.54 15.61
CA LYS A 66 -8.20 -36.19 15.29
C LYS A 66 -8.39 -34.69 15.07
N GLY A 67 -7.46 -33.86 15.54
CA GLY A 67 -7.57 -32.42 15.48
C GLY A 67 -8.67 -31.88 16.40
N LEU A 68 -9.27 -30.76 16.00
CA LEU A 68 -10.36 -30.12 16.73
C LEU A 68 -11.71 -30.75 16.40
N ASP A 69 -12.55 -30.95 17.42
CA ASP A 69 -13.92 -31.41 17.18
C ASP A 69 -14.77 -30.29 16.62
N SER A 70 -15.05 -30.36 15.31
CA SER A 70 -15.88 -29.37 14.60
C SER A 70 -17.34 -29.34 15.09
N LYS A 71 -17.77 -30.34 15.86
CA LYS A 71 -19.14 -30.41 16.40
C LYS A 71 -19.28 -29.65 17.72
N ASN A 72 -18.17 -29.36 18.40
CA ASN A 72 -18.20 -28.63 19.66
C ASN A 72 -18.09 -27.12 19.41
N GLN A 73 -19.23 -26.48 19.15
CA GLN A 73 -19.29 -25.04 18.87
C GLN A 73 -18.76 -24.18 20.04
N GLN A 74 -18.92 -24.64 21.28
CA GLN A 74 -18.47 -23.94 22.47
C GLN A 74 -16.93 -23.86 22.54
N ASP A 75 -16.23 -24.96 22.24
CA ASP A 75 -14.76 -24.98 22.16
C ASP A 75 -14.24 -24.05 21.04
N LEU A 76 -14.94 -24.03 19.89
CA LEU A 76 -14.58 -23.15 18.77
C LEU A 76 -14.78 -21.66 19.08
N GLU A 77 -15.85 -21.30 19.79
CA GLU A 77 -16.11 -19.91 20.22
C GLU A 77 -15.09 -19.45 21.27
N GLN A 78 -14.74 -20.32 22.21
CA GLN A 78 -13.71 -20.04 23.21
C GLN A 78 -12.33 -19.85 22.56
N ARG A 79 -11.97 -20.68 21.57
CA ARG A 79 -10.75 -20.51 20.78
C ARG A 79 -10.74 -19.23 19.96
N ARG A 80 -11.87 -18.85 19.34
CA ARG A 80 -11.99 -17.56 18.63
C ARG A 80 -11.83 -16.37 19.57
N THR A 81 -12.26 -16.50 20.82
CA THR A 81 -12.09 -15.46 21.83
C THR A 81 -10.63 -15.35 22.29
N ALA A 82 -9.94 -16.48 22.47
CA ALA A 82 -8.55 -16.52 22.94
C ALA A 82 -7.51 -16.19 21.85
N TYR A 83 -7.72 -16.63 20.61
CA TYR A 83 -6.75 -16.50 19.51
C TYR A 83 -7.21 -15.57 18.37
N GLY A 84 -8.45 -15.07 18.43
CA GLY A 84 -9.03 -14.30 17.34
C GLY A 84 -9.51 -15.16 16.17
N ARG A 85 -10.10 -14.49 15.17
CA ARG A 85 -10.66 -15.11 13.97
C ARG A 85 -9.63 -15.00 12.84
N ASN A 86 -9.31 -16.12 12.18
CA ASN A 86 -8.41 -16.14 11.01
C ASN A 86 -9.14 -15.66 9.74
N GLU A 87 -9.60 -14.42 9.77
CA GLU A 87 -10.21 -13.75 8.63
C GLU A 87 -9.35 -12.55 8.25
N ILE A 88 -8.85 -12.56 7.02
CA ILE A 88 -8.19 -11.41 6.45
C ILE A 88 -9.28 -10.34 6.27
N PRO A 89 -9.21 -9.20 6.99
CA PRO A 89 -10.21 -8.17 6.87
C PRO A 89 -10.29 -7.74 5.39
N PRO A 90 -11.48 -7.77 4.76
CA PRO A 90 -11.60 -7.41 3.36
C PRO A 90 -11.20 -5.95 3.22
N LYS A 91 -10.11 -5.71 2.47
CA LYS A 91 -9.64 -4.36 2.18
C LYS A 91 -10.77 -3.62 1.47
N PRO A 92 -11.24 -2.46 1.97
CA PRO A 92 -12.24 -1.68 1.25
C PRO A 92 -11.69 -1.34 -0.12
N MET A 93 -12.44 -1.72 -1.16
CA MET A 93 -12.07 -1.44 -2.55
C MET A 93 -11.97 0.08 -2.74
N LYS A 94 -10.84 0.55 -3.28
CA LYS A 94 -10.70 1.95 -3.69
C LYS A 94 -11.81 2.24 -4.71
N THR A 95 -12.59 3.30 -4.48
CA THR A 95 -13.64 3.75 -5.41
C THR A 95 -13.09 4.02 -6.81
N PHE A 96 -13.85 3.68 -7.86
CA PHE A 96 -13.47 3.88 -9.27
C PHE A 96 -12.98 5.30 -9.58
N LEU A 97 -13.62 6.32 -9.02
CA LEU A 97 -13.21 7.72 -9.21
C LEU A 97 -11.84 8.02 -8.62
N ARG A 98 -11.44 7.32 -7.55
CA ARG A 98 -10.08 7.42 -7.00
C ARG A 98 -9.07 6.74 -7.90
N LEU A 99 -9.43 5.61 -8.53
CA LEU A 99 -8.59 4.99 -9.56
C LEU A 99 -8.44 5.91 -10.78
N CYS A 100 -9.52 6.54 -11.24
CA CYS A 100 -9.46 7.48 -12.35
C CYS A 100 -8.63 8.73 -11.98
N TRP A 101 -8.76 9.25 -10.75
CA TRP A 101 -7.94 10.37 -10.28
C TRP A 101 -6.47 9.98 -10.13
N ASP A 102 -6.18 8.81 -9.57
CA ASP A 102 -4.82 8.28 -9.44
C ASP A 102 -4.20 8.01 -10.84
N ALA A 103 -5.00 7.56 -11.84
CA ALA A 103 -4.54 7.31 -13.21
C ALA A 103 -4.40 8.57 -14.08
N LEU A 104 -5.20 9.61 -13.82
CA LEU A 104 -5.16 10.87 -14.55
C LEU A 104 -4.01 11.79 -14.08
N HIS A 105 -3.55 11.62 -12.83
CA HIS A 105 -2.41 12.36 -12.27
C HIS A 105 -1.05 11.69 -12.58
N ASP A 106 -0.95 11.05 -13.73
CA ASP A 106 0.33 10.56 -14.25
C ASP A 106 1.19 11.76 -14.68
N MET A 107 2.47 11.77 -14.30
CA MET A 107 3.44 12.82 -14.65
C MET A 107 3.50 13.02 -16.17
N LEU A 108 3.23 11.97 -16.96
CA LEU A 108 3.15 12.03 -18.42
C LEU A 108 1.93 12.81 -18.95
N LEU A 109 0.77 12.73 -18.30
CA LEU A 109 -0.42 13.49 -18.72
C LEU A 109 -0.28 14.98 -18.39
N VAL A 110 0.38 15.29 -17.26
CA VAL A 110 0.64 16.66 -16.84
C VAL A 110 1.61 17.35 -17.80
N ILE A 111 2.71 16.70 -18.20
CA ILE A 111 3.65 17.29 -19.16
C ILE A 111 3.00 17.50 -20.54
N LEU A 112 2.17 16.56 -21.01
CA LEU A 112 1.43 16.71 -22.27
C LEU A 112 0.44 17.89 -22.24
N LEU A 113 -0.24 18.11 -21.12
CA LEU A 113 -1.15 19.24 -20.96
C LEU A 113 -0.41 20.59 -21.01
N VAL A 114 0.73 20.70 -20.31
CA VAL A 114 1.56 21.91 -20.33
C VAL A 114 2.08 22.18 -21.75
N CYS A 115 2.59 21.17 -22.44
CA CYS A 115 3.03 21.29 -23.84
C CYS A 115 1.89 21.79 -24.75
N ALA A 116 0.66 21.30 -24.56
CA ALA A 116 -0.50 21.74 -25.33
C ALA A 116 -0.85 23.21 -25.06
N VAL A 117 -0.87 23.64 -23.79
CA VAL A 117 -1.15 25.03 -23.42
C VAL A 117 -0.10 25.99 -23.99
N VAL A 118 1.19 25.64 -23.90
CA VAL A 118 2.28 26.44 -24.48
C VAL A 118 2.18 26.49 -26.01
N SER A 119 1.87 25.36 -26.67
CA SER A 119 1.66 25.32 -28.12
C SER A 119 0.53 26.24 -28.58
N ILE A 120 -0.56 26.31 -27.80
CA ILE A 120 -1.69 27.21 -28.07
C ILE A 120 -1.27 28.66 -27.81
N GLY A 121 -0.61 28.95 -26.70
CA GLY A 121 -0.17 30.30 -26.34
C GLY A 121 0.77 30.91 -27.38
N LEU A 122 1.74 30.13 -27.87
CA LEU A 122 2.67 30.56 -28.94
C LEU A 122 1.95 30.73 -30.28
N SER A 123 0.91 29.94 -30.57
CA SER A 123 0.09 30.12 -31.78
C SER A 123 -0.62 31.47 -31.81
N PHE A 124 -0.87 32.09 -30.65
CA PHE A 124 -1.47 33.43 -30.55
C PHE A 124 -0.42 34.54 -30.34
N TYR A 125 0.86 34.21 -30.24
CA TYR A 125 1.94 35.19 -30.09
C TYR A 125 2.47 35.62 -31.46
N LYS A 126 2.01 36.77 -31.96
CA LYS A 126 2.61 37.44 -33.12
C LYS A 126 3.63 38.47 -32.60
N PRO A 127 4.94 38.29 -32.83
CA PRO A 127 5.89 39.35 -32.53
C PRO A 127 5.56 40.58 -33.40
N PRO A 128 5.65 41.81 -32.86
CA PRO A 128 5.52 43.00 -33.68
C PRO A 128 6.60 42.96 -34.76
N GLN A 129 6.18 42.85 -36.03
CA GLN A 129 7.08 43.07 -37.15
C GLN A 129 7.39 44.57 -37.17
N GLU A 130 8.63 44.93 -36.89
CA GLU A 130 9.17 46.19 -37.38
C GLU A 130 9.29 46.05 -38.91
N ASP A 131 8.60 46.93 -39.61
CA ASP A 131 8.50 46.96 -41.07
C ASP A 131 9.89 47.02 -41.70
N ASP A 132 10.25 45.98 -42.46
CA ASP A 132 11.12 46.10 -43.63
C ASP A 132 10.92 44.86 -44.53
N ASN A 133 10.09 45.04 -45.58
CA ASN A 133 9.96 44.21 -46.78
C ASN A 133 10.65 42.83 -46.78
N VAL A 134 10.10 41.86 -46.07
CA VAL A 134 10.38 40.43 -46.30
C VAL A 134 9.06 39.68 -46.31
N LYS A 135 8.79 38.99 -47.42
CA LYS A 135 7.65 38.08 -47.57
C LYS A 135 7.72 37.04 -46.45
N GLU A 136 6.79 37.09 -45.50
CA GLU A 136 6.69 36.09 -44.43
C GLU A 136 6.29 34.74 -45.01
N ASP A 137 7.33 33.96 -45.31
CA ASP A 137 7.24 32.53 -45.55
C ASP A 137 6.98 31.81 -44.22
N GLY A 138 6.11 30.81 -44.23
CA GLY A 138 5.59 30.08 -43.06
C GLY A 138 6.62 29.23 -42.30
N ARG A 139 7.90 29.65 -42.29
CA ARG A 139 9.04 28.95 -41.71
C ARG A 139 9.21 29.18 -40.21
N LYS A 140 8.81 30.33 -39.67
CA LYS A 140 9.00 30.64 -38.24
C LYS A 140 8.13 29.78 -37.29
N GLN A 141 6.96 29.33 -37.77
CA GLN A 141 6.12 28.39 -37.02
C GLN A 141 6.76 26.99 -36.91
N HIS A 142 7.58 26.60 -37.89
CA HIS A 142 8.31 25.33 -37.89
C HIS A 142 9.57 25.43 -37.02
N ASP A 143 10.30 26.56 -37.06
CA ASP A 143 11.50 26.76 -36.25
C ASP A 143 11.20 26.71 -34.75
N ILE A 144 10.16 27.39 -34.26
CA ILE A 144 9.76 27.35 -32.84
C ILE A 144 9.28 25.95 -32.42
N LYS A 145 8.62 25.23 -33.34
CA LYS A 145 8.12 23.88 -33.07
C LYS A 145 9.26 22.86 -33.03
N LEU A 146 10.29 23.04 -33.86
CA LEU A 146 11.53 22.27 -33.78
C LEU A 146 12.30 22.61 -32.51
N ASP A 147 12.44 23.88 -32.12
CA ASP A 147 13.16 24.26 -30.91
C ASP A 147 12.48 23.74 -29.64
N PHE A 148 11.14 23.74 -29.58
CA PHE A 148 10.41 23.24 -28.41
C PHE A 148 10.43 21.71 -28.33
N LEU A 149 10.29 21.00 -29.45
CA LEU A 149 10.42 19.55 -29.50
C LEU A 149 11.86 19.12 -29.22
N THR A 150 12.85 19.84 -29.74
CA THR A 150 14.27 19.61 -29.42
C THR A 150 14.57 19.91 -27.96
N TYR A 151 14.01 20.96 -27.35
CA TYR A 151 14.18 21.25 -25.92
C TYR A 151 13.54 20.18 -25.02
N VAL A 152 12.33 19.73 -25.35
CA VAL A 152 11.64 18.62 -24.64
C VAL A 152 12.36 17.27 -24.87
N HIS A 153 12.95 17.04 -26.04
CA HIS A 153 13.69 15.81 -26.35
C HIS A 153 15.12 15.81 -25.78
N ILE A 154 15.72 16.98 -25.53
CA ILE A 154 17.04 17.11 -24.90
C ILE A 154 16.99 16.78 -23.40
N ASP A 155 15.86 17.04 -22.72
CA ASP A 155 15.69 16.66 -21.31
C ASP A 155 15.72 15.13 -21.11
N GLU A 156 15.30 14.35 -22.11
CA GLU A 156 15.36 12.88 -22.10
C GLU A 156 16.77 12.33 -22.38
N SER A 157 17.70 13.14 -22.90
CA SER A 157 19.09 12.72 -23.18
C SER A 157 20.06 12.99 -22.03
N HIS A 158 19.70 13.85 -21.07
CA HIS A 158 20.60 14.22 -19.96
C HIS A 158 20.47 13.29 -18.73
N GLU A 159 19.54 12.33 -18.74
CA GLU A 159 19.43 11.27 -17.71
C GLU A 159 20.08 9.93 -18.14
N SER A 160 20.74 9.89 -19.31
CA SER A 160 21.48 8.70 -19.78
C SER A 160 23.01 8.85 -19.70
N MET A 161 23.49 9.83 -18.93
CA MET A 161 24.92 9.96 -18.61
C MET A 161 25.15 9.97 -17.09
N CYS A 162 24.82 8.84 -16.48
CA CYS A 162 25.47 8.29 -15.29
C CYS A 162 25.64 6.78 -15.49
#